data_AF-A0A519V4E3-F1
#
_entry.id   AF-A0A519V4E3-F1
#
_cell.length_a   1.000
_cell.length_b   1.000
_cell.length_c   1.000
_cell.angle_alpha   90.00
_cell.angle_beta   90.00
_cell.angle_gamma   90.00
#
_symmetry.space_group_name_H-M   'P 1'
#
loop_
_entity.id
_entity.type
_entity.pdbx_description
1 polymer ?
#
loop_
_entity_poly.entity_id
_entity_poly.type
_entity_poly.pdbx_seq_one_letter_code
_entity_poly.pdbx_strand_id
1 'polypeptide(L)'
;MKADLFLITPPFTQLNTPYPATAYIKGFLNTKNISSVQADLGIEVILALFSKKGLNNLFEEATQKKSNADFSFNAQRLLALKEEYLKTIDPVISFLQGKNPTLALQICLEDYLPEASRFAQLEELDWAFGAMGTQDKAKHLATLYLEDLSDFIVECVDPNFGFSRYAERLGRSANSFDELYGVLNQELTYIDKILMEILHQRIEFVQPKIFLISVPFPGNLYAAFRCAQYVKKHFPDVKISMGGGFANTELRSLSDARVFEFFDFITLDDGELPIELLFEAVTKNHPFSLYKRTFLLEDGKVIYRNDAL
;
A
#
# COMPACT_ATOMS: atom_id res chain seq x y z
N MET A 1 12.63 17.31 -2.18
CA MET A 1 12.96 17.64 -3.59
C MET A 1 11.65 18.03 -4.20
N LYS A 2 11.52 19.25 -4.72
CA LYS A 2 10.27 19.68 -5.35
C LYS A 2 10.13 19.01 -6.72
N ALA A 3 8.93 18.52 -7.02
CA ALA A 3 8.60 17.97 -8.34
C ALA A 3 7.14 18.27 -8.66
N ASP A 4 6.83 18.44 -9.94
CA ASP A 4 5.48 18.77 -10.38
C ASP A 4 4.52 17.59 -10.21
N LEU A 5 5.01 16.35 -10.39
CA LEU A 5 4.22 15.13 -10.22
C LEU A 5 4.78 14.24 -9.11
N PHE A 6 3.88 13.70 -8.30
CA PHE A 6 4.17 12.63 -7.35
C PHE A 6 3.36 11.39 -7.71
N LEU A 7 4.03 10.28 -7.99
CA LEU A 7 3.42 9.02 -8.40
C LEU A 7 3.53 8.00 -7.28
N ILE A 8 2.43 7.32 -6.95
CA ILE A 8 2.48 6.23 -5.98
C ILE A 8 1.87 4.95 -6.52
N THR A 9 2.39 3.84 -6.01
CA THR A 9 1.63 2.60 -5.85
C THR A 9 1.09 2.60 -4.41
N PRO A 10 -0.24 2.59 -4.20
CA PRO A 10 -0.82 2.55 -2.87
C PRO A 10 -0.55 1.17 -2.23
N PRO A 11 -0.66 1.04 -0.89
CA PRO A 11 -0.37 -0.22 -0.21
C PRO A 11 -1.18 -1.42 -0.67
N PHE A 12 -0.69 -2.60 -0.26
CA PHE A 12 -1.30 -3.92 -0.44
C PHE A 12 -1.25 -4.48 -1.87
N THR A 13 -0.27 -4.04 -2.65
CA THR A 13 0.30 -4.85 -3.72
C THR A 13 1.05 -6.05 -3.12
N GLN A 14 1.13 -7.15 -3.87
CA GLN A 14 1.96 -8.29 -3.47
C GLN A 14 3.43 -7.84 -3.30
N LEU A 15 3.94 -7.87 -2.07
CA LEU A 15 5.27 -7.35 -1.73
C LEU A 15 6.42 -8.04 -2.49
N ASN A 16 6.22 -9.28 -2.91
CA ASN A 16 7.19 -10.07 -3.66
C ASN A 16 7.16 -9.81 -5.17
N THR A 17 6.17 -9.08 -5.69
CA THR A 17 6.00 -8.81 -7.12
C THR A 17 5.93 -7.31 -7.36
N PRO A 18 7.07 -6.65 -7.67
CA PRO A 18 7.08 -5.21 -7.89
C PRO A 18 6.17 -4.86 -9.08
N TYR A 19 5.36 -3.81 -8.92
CA TYR A 19 4.53 -3.27 -10.00
C TYR A 19 5.17 -2.00 -10.56
N PRO A 20 5.90 -2.06 -11.70
CA PRO A 20 6.81 -1.00 -12.13
C PRO A 20 6.12 0.19 -12.85
N ALA A 21 4.79 0.29 -12.86
CA ALA A 21 4.08 1.28 -13.66
C ALA A 21 4.50 2.73 -13.35
N THR A 22 4.65 3.07 -12.07
CA THR A 22 5.10 4.42 -11.67
C THR A 22 6.53 4.71 -12.12
N ALA A 23 7.40 3.71 -12.15
CA ALA A 23 8.77 3.83 -12.67
C ALA A 23 8.79 4.01 -14.19
N TYR A 24 7.94 3.30 -14.94
CA TYR A 24 7.80 3.49 -16.39
C TYR A 24 7.27 4.86 -16.76
N ILE A 25 6.19 5.31 -16.10
CA ILE A 25 5.66 6.66 -16.31
C ILE A 25 6.71 7.72 -15.95
N LYS A 26 7.42 7.57 -14.83
CA LYS A 26 8.55 8.47 -14.50
C LYS A 26 9.60 8.49 -15.62
N GLY A 27 9.95 7.33 -16.17
CA GLY A 27 10.87 7.21 -17.31
C GLY A 27 10.39 7.99 -18.53
N PHE A 28 9.12 7.86 -18.89
CA PHE A 28 8.48 8.63 -19.96
C PHE A 28 8.50 10.14 -19.67
N LEU A 29 8.09 10.57 -18.47
CA LEU A 29 8.06 11.97 -18.07
C LEU A 29 9.44 12.64 -18.15
N ASN A 30 10.51 11.89 -17.85
CA ASN A 30 11.88 12.38 -18.03
C ASN A 30 12.18 12.73 -19.50
N THR A 31 11.67 11.95 -20.47
CA THR A 31 11.84 12.26 -21.91
C THR A 31 11.13 13.56 -22.33
N LYS A 32 10.14 13.99 -21.54
CA LYS A 32 9.38 15.23 -21.72
C LYS A 32 9.90 16.38 -20.86
N ASN A 33 10.98 16.17 -20.09
CA ASN A 33 11.51 17.11 -19.11
C ASN A 33 10.47 17.53 -18.04
N ILE A 34 9.55 16.64 -17.69
CA ILE A 34 8.54 16.88 -16.66
C ILE A 34 9.05 16.31 -15.33
N SER A 35 9.16 17.16 -14.31
CA SER A 35 9.73 16.77 -13.02
C SER A 35 8.80 15.84 -12.25
N SER A 36 9.32 14.68 -11.82
CA SER A 36 8.50 13.69 -11.11
C SER A 36 9.27 12.85 -10.08
N VAL A 37 8.56 12.50 -9.00
CA VAL A 37 9.00 11.58 -7.94
C VAL A 37 8.04 10.41 -7.89
N GLN A 38 8.55 9.20 -7.64
CA GLN A 38 7.72 8.02 -7.44
C GLN A 38 8.01 7.38 -6.07
N ALA A 39 7.01 6.75 -5.47
CA ALA A 39 7.15 5.94 -4.27
C ALA A 39 6.23 4.70 -4.31
N ASP A 40 6.61 3.65 -3.59
CA ASP A 40 5.75 2.52 -3.30
C ASP A 40 5.34 2.61 -1.83
N LEU A 41 4.10 3.00 -1.57
CA LEU A 41 3.63 3.16 -0.19
C LEU A 41 3.36 1.82 0.48
N GLY A 42 3.21 0.73 -0.28
CA GLY A 42 3.06 -0.61 0.27
C GLY A 42 4.30 -1.05 1.01
N ILE A 43 5.47 -0.95 0.37
CA ILE A 43 6.72 -1.29 1.05
C ILE A 43 7.03 -0.32 2.19
N GLU A 44 6.74 0.98 2.05
CA GLU A 44 6.99 1.96 3.10
C GLU A 44 6.14 1.72 4.36
N VAL A 45 4.85 1.42 4.21
CA VAL A 45 3.97 1.08 5.33
C VAL A 45 4.42 -0.21 6.01
N ILE A 46 4.76 -1.24 5.24
CA ILE A 46 5.22 -2.52 5.79
C ILE A 46 6.54 -2.33 6.54
N LEU A 47 7.49 -1.59 6.00
CA LEU A 47 8.75 -1.32 6.70
C LEU A 47 8.57 -0.45 7.95
N ALA A 48 7.62 0.48 7.94
CA ALA A 48 7.30 1.26 9.14
C ALA A 48 6.66 0.38 10.23
N LEU A 49 5.72 -0.48 9.86
CA LEU A 49 5.03 -1.41 10.75
C LEU A 49 5.98 -2.48 11.33
N PHE A 50 6.73 -3.15 10.47
CA PHE A 50 7.71 -4.19 10.82
C PHE A 50 9.07 -3.57 11.11
N SER A 51 9.09 -2.63 12.04
CA SER A 51 10.31 -2.09 12.62
C SER A 51 10.20 -2.18 14.13
N LYS A 52 11.32 -2.06 14.85
CA LYS A 52 11.27 -2.01 16.31
C LYS A 52 10.31 -0.94 16.84
N LYS A 53 10.30 0.25 16.23
CA LYS A 53 9.37 1.33 16.57
C LYS A 53 7.91 0.94 16.26
N GLY A 54 7.67 0.40 15.06
CA GLY A 54 6.34 0.00 14.61
C GLY A 54 5.73 -1.10 15.46
N LEU A 55 6.50 -2.14 15.78
CA LEU A 55 6.07 -3.23 16.66
C LEU A 55 5.83 -2.76 18.09
N ASN A 56 6.66 -1.86 18.63
CA ASN A 56 6.40 -1.33 19.96
C ASN A 56 5.05 -0.59 20.02
N ASN A 57 4.80 0.29 19.05
CA ASN A 57 3.53 0.99 18.93
C ASN A 57 2.35 0.03 18.72
N LEU A 58 2.55 -1.04 17.96
CA LEU A 58 1.52 -2.07 17.73
C LEU A 58 1.14 -2.78 19.03
N PHE A 59 2.11 -3.20 19.84
CA PHE A 59 1.84 -3.84 21.12
C PHE A 59 1.17 -2.88 22.12
N GLU A 60 1.55 -1.60 22.12
CA GLU A 60 0.88 -0.56 22.93
C GLU A 60 -0.57 -0.36 22.49
N GLU A 61 -0.84 -0.23 21.18
CA GLU A 61 -2.19 -0.10 20.63
C GLU A 61 -3.07 -1.32 21.00
N ALA A 62 -2.52 -2.54 20.88
CA ALA A 62 -3.24 -3.76 21.22
C ALA A 62 -3.63 -3.81 22.71
N THR A 63 -2.70 -3.50 23.60
CA THR A 63 -2.92 -3.54 25.06
C THR A 63 -3.78 -2.38 25.60
N GLN A 64 -3.91 -1.28 24.86
CA GLN A 64 -4.86 -0.21 25.17
C GLN A 64 -6.30 -0.58 24.79
N LYS A 65 -6.49 -1.36 23.71
CA LYS A 65 -7.81 -1.71 23.18
C LYS A 65 -8.47 -2.91 23.87
N LYS A 66 -7.68 -3.84 24.42
CA LYS A 66 -8.18 -5.08 25.02
C LYS A 66 -7.57 -5.33 26.38
N SER A 67 -8.35 -5.91 27.28
CA SER A 67 -7.80 -6.43 28.54
C SER A 67 -7.06 -7.74 28.28
N ASN A 68 -6.12 -8.12 29.15
CA ASN A 68 -5.36 -9.36 28.98
C ASN A 68 -6.24 -10.62 28.90
N ALA A 69 -7.43 -10.60 29.49
CA ALA A 69 -8.37 -11.72 29.48
C ALA A 69 -9.06 -11.93 28.11
N ASP A 70 -9.01 -10.93 27.22
CA ASP A 70 -9.69 -10.97 25.91
C ASP A 70 -8.78 -11.46 24.78
N PHE A 71 -7.49 -11.68 25.05
CA PHE A 71 -6.53 -12.20 24.07
C PHE A 71 -6.61 -13.72 23.97
N SER A 72 -6.47 -14.24 22.75
CA SER A 72 -6.24 -15.66 22.52
C SER A 72 -4.93 -16.12 23.18
N PHE A 73 -4.79 -17.43 23.41
CA PHE A 73 -3.53 -17.99 23.90
C PHE A 73 -2.34 -17.62 23.00
N ASN A 74 -2.56 -17.55 21.68
CA ASN A 74 -1.53 -17.14 20.73
C ASN A 74 -1.12 -15.68 20.95
N ALA A 75 -2.09 -14.76 21.05
CA ALA A 75 -1.80 -13.35 21.29
C ALA A 75 -1.12 -13.11 22.65
N GLN A 76 -1.54 -13.84 23.70
CA GLN A 76 -0.86 -13.81 25.00
C GLN A 76 0.60 -14.27 24.92
N ARG A 77 0.87 -15.32 24.14
CA ARG A 77 2.24 -15.80 23.89
C ARG A 77 3.08 -14.74 23.17
N LEU A 78 2.57 -14.10 22.12
CA LEU A 78 3.30 -13.03 21.43
C LEU A 78 3.58 -11.85 22.35
N LEU A 79 2.63 -11.46 23.21
CA LEU A 79 2.83 -10.42 24.21
C LEU A 79 3.91 -10.79 25.23
N ALA A 80 3.95 -12.05 25.68
CA ALA A 80 5.01 -12.54 26.56
C ALA A 80 6.40 -12.53 25.90
N LEU A 81 6.45 -12.72 24.57
CA LEU A 81 7.66 -12.68 23.75
C LEU A 81 7.97 -11.28 23.17
N LYS A 82 7.24 -10.24 23.58
CA LYS A 82 7.37 -8.86 23.03
C LYS A 82 8.82 -8.40 22.91
N GLU A 83 9.60 -8.53 23.99
CA GLU A 83 10.99 -8.06 24.01
C GLU A 83 11.88 -8.81 23.00
N GLU A 84 11.62 -10.09 22.76
CA GLU A 84 12.36 -10.87 21.75
C GLU A 84 11.96 -10.46 20.33
N TYR A 85 10.67 -10.21 20.07
CA TYR A 85 10.23 -9.66 18.77
C TYR A 85 10.87 -8.28 18.51
N LEU A 86 10.93 -7.40 19.52
CA LEU A 86 11.55 -6.06 19.39
C LEU A 86 13.06 -6.11 19.18
N LYS A 87 13.76 -7.15 19.66
CA LYS A 87 15.19 -7.34 19.42
C LYS A 87 15.48 -7.88 18.02
N THR A 88 14.60 -8.73 17.49
CA THR A 88 14.84 -9.53 16.27
C THR A 88 14.29 -8.91 14.99
N ILE A 89 13.26 -8.05 15.06
CA ILE A 89 12.54 -7.56 13.88
C ILE A 89 13.44 -6.83 12.88
N ASP A 90 14.25 -5.86 13.32
CA ASP A 90 15.10 -5.07 12.41
C ASP A 90 16.16 -5.94 11.71
N PRO A 91 16.90 -6.84 12.41
CA PRO A 91 17.75 -7.83 11.77
C PRO A 91 17.02 -8.71 10.74
N VAL A 92 15.83 -9.22 11.08
CA VAL A 92 15.04 -10.10 10.21
C VAL A 92 14.61 -9.37 8.93
N ILE A 93 14.10 -8.14 9.04
CA ILE A 93 13.76 -7.32 7.87
C ILE A 93 15.01 -6.99 7.05
N SER A 94 16.14 -6.66 7.69
CA SER A 94 17.40 -6.44 7.00
C SER A 94 17.88 -7.68 6.24
N PHE A 95 17.68 -8.88 6.80
CA PHE A 95 17.97 -10.14 6.12
C PHE A 95 17.06 -10.37 4.91
N LEU A 96 15.75 -10.17 5.05
CA LEU A 96 14.78 -10.31 3.96
C LEU A 96 15.02 -9.32 2.82
N GLN A 97 15.57 -8.14 3.12
CA GLN A 97 16.01 -7.17 2.11
C GLN A 97 17.37 -7.50 1.46
N GLY A 98 18.01 -8.61 1.84
CA GLY A 98 19.33 -9.00 1.34
C GLY A 98 20.49 -8.17 1.89
N LYS A 99 20.25 -7.31 2.88
CA LYS A 99 21.28 -6.43 3.48
C LYS A 99 22.11 -7.13 4.56
N ASN A 100 21.60 -8.20 5.15
CA ASN A 100 22.30 -9.02 6.15
C ASN A 100 22.21 -10.53 5.84
N PRO A 101 22.81 -11.02 4.74
CA PRO A 101 22.68 -12.41 4.32
C PRO A 101 23.28 -13.42 5.31
N THR A 102 24.23 -13.00 6.15
CA THR A 102 24.88 -13.85 7.16
C THR A 102 23.95 -14.24 8.30
N LEU A 103 22.85 -13.51 8.50
CA LEU A 103 21.85 -13.82 9.53
C LEU A 103 21.16 -15.17 9.31
N ALA A 104 21.19 -15.69 8.08
CA ALA A 104 20.57 -16.98 7.75
C ALA A 104 21.04 -18.12 8.68
N LEU A 105 22.31 -18.13 9.06
CA LEU A 105 22.85 -19.15 9.98
C LEU A 105 22.19 -19.04 11.35
N GLN A 106 22.05 -17.83 11.89
CA GLN A 106 21.44 -17.60 13.20
C GLN A 106 19.94 -17.91 13.18
N ILE A 107 19.23 -17.49 12.14
CA ILE A 107 17.80 -17.82 11.97
C ILE A 107 17.58 -19.33 11.90
N CYS A 108 18.53 -20.09 11.33
CA CYS A 108 18.42 -21.54 11.27
C CYS A 108 18.82 -22.26 12.58
N LEU A 109 19.40 -21.55 13.55
CA LEU A 109 19.64 -22.10 14.88
C LEU A 109 18.33 -22.10 15.67
N GLU A 110 18.12 -23.16 16.45
CA GLU A 110 17.03 -23.22 17.43
C GLU A 110 17.16 -22.02 18.40
N ASP A 111 16.02 -21.43 18.78
CA ASP A 111 15.86 -20.32 19.73
C ASP A 111 16.28 -18.90 19.27
N TYR A 112 16.69 -18.67 18.02
CA TYR A 112 16.99 -17.28 17.57
C TYR A 112 15.72 -16.43 17.37
N LEU A 113 14.70 -16.98 16.71
CA LEU A 113 13.44 -16.29 16.47
C LEU A 113 12.47 -16.57 17.62
N PRO A 114 11.71 -15.58 18.11
CA PRO A 114 10.53 -15.88 18.90
C PRO A 114 9.48 -16.55 18.01
N GLU A 115 8.89 -17.62 18.52
CA GLU A 115 8.00 -18.50 17.76
C GLU A 115 6.63 -18.58 18.43
N ALA A 116 5.55 -18.50 17.64
CA ALA A 116 4.19 -18.75 18.10
C ALA A 116 3.49 -19.79 17.20
N SER A 117 2.18 -19.68 17.00
CA SER A 117 1.37 -20.75 16.41
C SER A 117 1.78 -21.14 14.98
N ARG A 118 2.39 -20.24 14.19
CA ARG A 118 2.83 -20.54 12.82
C ARG A 118 3.99 -21.56 12.77
N PHE A 119 4.80 -21.63 13.82
CA PHE A 119 5.92 -22.56 13.90
C PHE A 119 5.49 -24.00 14.20
N ALA A 120 4.28 -24.23 14.71
CA ALA A 120 3.74 -25.59 14.89
C ALA A 120 3.59 -26.36 13.56
N GLN A 121 3.61 -25.67 12.42
CA GLN A 121 3.57 -26.27 11.08
C GLN A 121 4.93 -26.84 10.64
N LEU A 122 6.02 -26.55 11.38
CA LEU A 122 7.37 -26.99 11.02
C LEU A 122 7.62 -28.48 11.23
N GLU A 123 6.90 -29.14 12.16
CA GLU A 123 7.06 -30.58 12.41
C GLU A 123 6.79 -31.44 11.16
N GLU A 124 6.01 -30.94 10.20
CA GLU A 124 5.74 -31.63 8.93
C GLU A 124 6.82 -31.36 7.85
N LEU A 125 7.69 -30.36 8.02
CA LEU A 125 8.63 -29.88 6.99
C LEU A 125 10.10 -30.29 7.19
N ASP A 126 10.47 -30.91 8.32
CA ASP A 126 11.85 -31.35 8.56
C ASP A 126 12.39 -32.29 7.46
N TRP A 127 11.52 -33.08 6.84
CA TRP A 127 11.88 -33.91 5.69
C TRP A 127 12.10 -33.11 4.39
N ALA A 128 11.40 -31.98 4.22
CA ALA A 128 11.50 -31.11 3.04
C ALA A 128 12.73 -30.18 3.07
N PHE A 129 13.24 -29.83 4.25
CA PHE A 129 14.43 -28.98 4.39
C PHE A 129 15.75 -29.67 4.05
N GLY A 130 15.80 -31.01 4.04
CA GLY A 130 17.00 -31.77 3.67
C GLY A 130 17.53 -31.46 2.25
N ALA A 131 16.69 -30.86 1.39
CA ALA A 131 17.05 -30.40 0.05
C ALA A 131 17.16 -28.87 -0.09
N MET A 132 16.75 -28.07 0.91
CA MET A 132 16.80 -26.60 0.87
C MET A 132 18.14 -26.07 1.38
N GLY A 133 18.68 -25.06 0.69
CA GLY A 133 19.86 -24.32 1.19
C GLY A 133 19.52 -23.48 2.43
N THR A 134 20.52 -23.19 3.26
CA THR A 134 20.38 -22.40 4.50
C THR A 134 19.67 -21.06 4.29
N GLN A 135 19.90 -20.39 3.15
CA GLN A 135 19.26 -19.12 2.83
C GLN A 135 17.74 -19.27 2.66
N ASP A 136 17.29 -20.30 1.96
CA ASP A 136 15.86 -20.49 1.69
C ASP A 136 15.14 -20.99 2.94
N LYS A 137 15.78 -21.86 3.74
CA LYS A 137 15.28 -22.23 5.07
C LYS A 137 15.09 -20.98 5.95
N ALA A 138 16.10 -20.11 6.02
CA ALA A 138 16.01 -18.90 6.82
C ALA A 138 14.92 -17.92 6.33
N LYS A 139 14.73 -17.78 5.01
CA LYS A 139 13.63 -16.96 4.46
C LYS A 139 12.26 -17.54 4.83
N HIS A 140 12.11 -18.87 4.80
CA HIS A 140 10.88 -19.52 5.19
C HIS A 140 10.57 -19.29 6.68
N LEU A 141 11.54 -19.50 7.57
CA LEU A 141 11.39 -19.22 9.01
C LEU A 141 11.08 -17.75 9.30
N ALA A 142 11.77 -16.84 8.61
CA ALA A 142 11.46 -15.41 8.69
C ALA A 142 10.04 -15.07 8.19
N THR A 143 9.52 -15.84 7.23
CA THR A 143 8.14 -15.68 6.74
C THR A 143 7.14 -16.11 7.82
N LEU A 144 7.33 -17.27 8.45
CA LEU A 144 6.49 -17.72 9.57
C LEU A 144 6.50 -16.73 10.74
N TYR A 145 7.66 -16.17 11.05
CA TYR A 145 7.82 -15.11 12.05
C TYR A 145 6.99 -13.85 11.73
N LEU A 146 6.97 -13.41 10.46
CA LEU A 146 6.14 -12.29 10.04
C LEU A 146 4.65 -12.65 9.99
N GLU A 147 4.30 -13.90 9.69
CA GLU A 147 2.92 -14.40 9.74
C GLU A 147 2.38 -14.46 11.17
N ASP A 148 3.19 -14.83 12.17
CA ASP A 148 2.80 -14.79 13.59
C ASP A 148 2.40 -13.37 14.00
N LEU A 149 3.22 -12.37 13.63
CA LEU A 149 2.92 -10.95 13.86
C LEU A 149 1.68 -10.50 13.08
N SER A 150 1.49 -11.01 11.86
CA SER A 150 0.29 -10.73 11.05
C SER A 150 -0.98 -11.25 11.73
N ASP A 151 -0.97 -12.47 12.25
CA ASP A 151 -2.11 -13.05 12.98
C ASP A 151 -2.45 -12.20 14.21
N PHE A 152 -1.44 -11.71 14.92
CA PHE A 152 -1.63 -10.79 16.05
C PHE A 152 -2.24 -9.45 15.62
N ILE A 153 -1.79 -8.87 14.51
CA ILE A 153 -2.38 -7.64 13.96
C ILE A 153 -3.86 -7.87 13.64
N VAL A 154 -4.18 -8.96 12.96
CA VAL A 154 -5.57 -9.32 12.58
C VAL A 154 -6.45 -9.51 13.81
N GLU A 155 -5.96 -10.20 14.83
CA GLU A 155 -6.71 -10.45 16.07
C GLU A 155 -6.92 -9.16 16.89
N CYS A 156 -5.89 -8.33 17.00
CA CYS A 156 -5.82 -7.29 18.04
C CYS A 156 -6.07 -5.87 17.54
N VAL A 157 -5.79 -5.60 16.26
CA VAL A 157 -5.64 -4.22 15.79
C VAL A 157 -6.43 -3.93 14.51
N ASP A 158 -6.34 -4.78 13.50
CA ASP A 158 -7.01 -4.58 12.21
C ASP A 158 -7.38 -5.93 11.55
N PRO A 159 -8.66 -6.34 11.58
CA PRO A 159 -9.10 -7.62 11.04
C PRO A 159 -8.98 -7.73 9.51
N ASN A 160 -8.77 -6.61 8.80
CA ASN A 160 -8.59 -6.61 7.35
C ASN A 160 -7.12 -6.73 6.93
N PHE A 161 -6.18 -6.77 7.89
CA PHE A 161 -4.76 -6.83 7.59
C PHE A 161 -4.36 -8.11 6.83
N GLY A 162 -3.48 -7.94 5.84
CA GLY A 162 -2.85 -9.05 5.14
C GLY A 162 -1.76 -8.56 4.19
N PHE A 163 -0.67 -9.32 4.06
CA PHE A 163 0.48 -8.96 3.23
C PHE A 163 0.17 -8.79 1.74
N SER A 164 -0.87 -9.48 1.24
CA SER A 164 -1.24 -9.48 -0.18
C SER A 164 -2.74 -9.26 -0.44
N ARG A 165 -3.57 -9.27 0.61
CA ARG A 165 -5.03 -9.24 0.51
C ARG A 165 -5.62 -8.37 1.62
N TYR A 166 -5.34 -7.08 1.58
CA TYR A 166 -5.98 -6.14 2.48
C TYR A 166 -7.35 -5.75 1.93
N ALA A 167 -8.39 -5.96 2.73
CA ALA A 167 -9.78 -5.59 2.40
C ALA A 167 -10.21 -5.95 0.97
N GLU A 168 -9.69 -7.04 0.39
CA GLU A 168 -9.86 -7.42 -1.02
C GLU A 168 -11.35 -7.60 -1.37
N ARG A 169 -12.15 -8.00 -0.38
CA ARG A 169 -13.61 -8.09 -0.48
C ARG A 169 -14.25 -6.76 -0.93
N LEU A 170 -13.76 -5.62 -0.45
CA LEU A 170 -14.28 -4.29 -0.81
C LEU A 170 -14.03 -3.95 -2.28
N GLY A 171 -12.95 -4.46 -2.87
CA GLY A 171 -12.65 -4.27 -4.29
C GLY A 171 -13.39 -5.24 -5.22
N ARG A 172 -13.89 -6.38 -4.70
CA ARG A 172 -14.61 -7.40 -5.47
C ARG A 172 -16.12 -7.19 -5.55
N SER A 173 -16.70 -6.41 -4.63
CA SER A 173 -18.12 -6.00 -4.64
C SER A 173 -18.44 -4.94 -5.70
N ALA A 174 -17.74 -4.95 -6.85
CA ALA A 174 -17.69 -3.89 -7.86
C ALA A 174 -18.99 -3.58 -8.62
N ASN A 175 -20.15 -4.05 -8.14
CA ASN A 175 -21.45 -3.70 -8.71
C ASN A 175 -22.04 -2.39 -8.13
N SER A 176 -21.50 -1.87 -7.02
CA SER A 176 -21.82 -0.53 -6.52
C SER A 176 -20.69 0.07 -5.69
N PHE A 177 -20.46 1.37 -5.85
CA PHE A 177 -19.53 2.15 -5.03
C PHE A 177 -20.02 2.34 -3.58
N ASP A 178 -21.27 1.96 -3.25
CA ASP A 178 -21.88 2.19 -1.94
C ASP A 178 -21.13 1.55 -0.77
N GLU A 179 -20.71 0.29 -0.90
CA GLU A 179 -20.02 -0.42 0.20
C GLU A 179 -18.68 0.26 0.50
N LEU A 180 -17.89 0.55 -0.53
CA LEU A 180 -16.61 1.25 -0.38
C LEU A 180 -16.82 2.66 0.17
N TYR A 181 -17.78 3.41 -0.35
CA TYR A 181 -18.10 4.76 0.13
C TYR A 181 -18.50 4.76 1.61
N GLY A 182 -19.29 3.77 2.05
CA GLY A 182 -19.65 3.59 3.46
C GLY A 182 -18.41 3.37 4.35
N VAL A 183 -17.49 2.49 3.94
CA VAL A 183 -16.26 2.23 4.70
C VAL A 183 -15.33 3.45 4.71
N LEU A 184 -15.21 4.19 3.61
CA LEU A 184 -14.40 5.41 3.53
C LEU A 184 -14.88 6.55 4.44
N ASN A 185 -16.12 6.48 4.92
CA ASN A 185 -16.68 7.43 5.89
C ASN A 185 -16.50 6.99 7.36
N GLN A 186 -15.94 5.80 7.60
CA GLN A 186 -15.59 5.34 8.95
C GLN A 186 -14.23 5.89 9.39
N GLU A 187 -13.96 5.78 10.68
CA GLU A 187 -12.66 6.12 11.28
C GLU A 187 -11.51 5.36 10.62
N LEU A 188 -10.32 5.98 10.63
CA LEU A 188 -9.11 5.37 10.11
C LEU A 188 -8.71 4.17 10.97
N THR A 189 -8.37 3.06 10.30
CA THR A 189 -7.75 1.91 10.98
C THR A 189 -6.36 2.28 11.49
N TYR A 190 -5.76 1.39 12.29
CA TYR A 190 -4.37 1.59 12.72
C TYR A 190 -3.40 1.66 11.53
N ILE A 191 -3.61 0.81 10.52
CA ILE A 191 -2.76 0.78 9.33
C ILE A 191 -2.98 2.03 8.48
N ASP A 192 -4.22 2.52 8.40
CA ASP A 192 -4.51 3.80 7.74
C ASP A 192 -3.73 4.94 8.39
N LYS A 193 -3.64 5.01 9.73
CA LYS A 193 -2.88 6.06 10.43
C LYS A 193 -1.40 6.07 10.02
N ILE A 194 -0.77 4.89 9.92
CA ILE A 194 0.61 4.75 9.45
C ILE A 194 0.73 5.26 8.01
N LEU A 195 -0.19 4.83 7.12
CA LEU A 195 -0.22 5.27 5.73
C LEU A 195 -0.38 6.80 5.61
N MET A 196 -1.28 7.41 6.39
CA MET A 196 -1.51 8.86 6.36
C MET A 196 -0.28 9.63 6.83
N GLU A 197 0.42 9.17 7.87
CA GLU A 197 1.66 9.80 8.36
C GLU A 197 2.74 9.80 7.26
N ILE A 198 2.97 8.65 6.62
CA ILE A 198 3.94 8.52 5.53
C ILE A 198 3.53 9.39 4.33
N LEU A 199 2.26 9.32 3.92
CA LEU A 199 1.74 10.09 2.80
C LEU A 199 1.87 11.59 3.04
N HIS A 200 1.57 12.06 4.24
CA HIS A 200 1.70 13.47 4.62
C HIS A 200 3.13 13.95 4.44
N GLN A 201 4.10 13.24 5.03
CA GLN A 201 5.52 13.58 4.92
C GLN A 201 5.99 13.61 3.45
N ARG A 202 5.51 12.65 2.64
CA ARG A 202 5.84 12.59 1.21
C ARG A 202 5.28 13.78 0.44
N ILE A 203 4.01 14.12 0.64
CA ILE A 203 3.37 15.25 -0.05
C ILE A 203 4.01 16.58 0.36
N GLU A 204 4.31 16.78 1.65
CA GLU A 204 5.00 17.99 2.13
C GLU A 204 6.42 18.11 1.54
N PHE A 205 7.14 17.00 1.42
CA PHE A 205 8.50 17.00 0.87
C PHE A 205 8.55 17.22 -0.65
N VAL A 206 7.59 16.66 -1.39
CA VAL A 206 7.53 16.72 -2.86
C VAL A 206 6.83 17.99 -3.36
N GLN A 207 5.81 18.47 -2.64
CA GLN A 207 4.94 19.58 -3.03
C GLN A 207 4.41 19.47 -4.47
N PRO A 208 3.76 18.35 -4.83
CA PRO A 208 3.33 18.11 -6.21
C PRO A 208 2.18 19.04 -6.60
N LYS A 209 2.09 19.35 -7.90
CA LYS A 209 0.88 19.92 -8.51
C LYS A 209 -0.13 18.83 -8.84
N ILE A 210 0.36 17.66 -9.22
CA ILE A 210 -0.46 16.49 -9.54
C ILE A 210 0.03 15.27 -8.73
N PHE A 211 -0.90 14.61 -8.07
CA PHE A 211 -0.72 13.34 -7.39
C PHE A 211 -1.34 12.20 -8.20
N LEU A 212 -0.51 11.29 -8.67
CA LEU A 212 -0.92 10.15 -9.49
C LEU A 212 -0.92 8.87 -8.65
N ILE A 213 -2.05 8.17 -8.63
CA ILE A 213 -2.21 6.91 -7.91
C ILE A 213 -2.41 5.78 -8.93
N SER A 214 -1.42 4.90 -9.05
CA SER A 214 -1.51 3.71 -9.89
C SER A 214 -2.15 2.58 -9.09
N VAL A 215 -3.35 2.15 -9.46
CA VAL A 215 -4.13 1.12 -8.78
C VAL A 215 -4.13 -0.15 -9.65
N PRO A 216 -3.21 -1.09 -9.39
CA PRO A 216 -3.07 -2.27 -10.25
C PRO A 216 -4.15 -3.33 -10.01
N PHE A 217 -4.59 -3.50 -8.76
CA PHE A 217 -5.48 -4.60 -8.35
C PHE A 217 -6.59 -4.12 -7.41
N PRO A 218 -7.71 -4.88 -7.28
CA PRO A 218 -8.80 -4.55 -6.38
C PRO A 218 -8.40 -4.33 -4.91
N GLY A 219 -7.40 -5.08 -4.41
CA GLY A 219 -6.90 -4.92 -3.02
C GLY A 219 -6.25 -3.56 -2.74
N ASN A 220 -5.86 -2.82 -3.79
CA ASN A 220 -5.27 -1.48 -3.67
C ASN A 220 -6.32 -0.37 -3.59
N LEU A 221 -7.57 -0.67 -3.96
CA LEU A 221 -8.60 0.31 -4.19
C LEU A 221 -8.91 1.12 -2.93
N TYR A 222 -9.15 0.43 -1.81
CA TYR A 222 -9.43 1.08 -0.53
C TYR A 222 -8.33 2.09 -0.15
N ALA A 223 -7.08 1.65 -0.18
CA ALA A 223 -5.94 2.50 0.19
C ALA A 223 -5.76 3.66 -0.81
N ALA A 224 -6.01 3.45 -2.10
CA ALA A 224 -5.99 4.52 -3.10
C ALA A 224 -7.01 5.63 -2.78
N PHE A 225 -8.25 5.26 -2.43
CA PHE A 225 -9.28 6.20 -2.04
C PHE A 225 -8.95 6.90 -0.72
N ARG A 226 -8.40 6.19 0.28
CA ARG A 226 -7.92 6.82 1.52
C ARG A 226 -6.82 7.84 1.27
N CYS A 227 -5.83 7.52 0.44
CA CYS A 227 -4.80 8.46 0.02
C CYS A 227 -5.40 9.70 -0.65
N ALA A 228 -6.32 9.50 -1.60
CA ALA A 228 -6.97 10.59 -2.32
C ALA A 228 -7.82 11.48 -1.38
N GLN A 229 -8.60 10.88 -0.48
CA GLN A 229 -9.40 11.55 0.54
C GLN A 229 -8.52 12.45 1.43
N TYR A 230 -7.37 11.92 1.87
CA TYR A 230 -6.43 12.66 2.70
C TYR A 230 -5.82 13.84 1.96
N VAL A 231 -5.33 13.63 0.74
CA VAL A 231 -4.72 14.69 -0.07
C VAL A 231 -5.75 15.78 -0.41
N LYS A 232 -7.00 15.41 -0.78
CA LYS A 232 -8.08 16.39 -1.01
C LYS A 232 -8.35 17.26 0.21
N LYS A 233 -8.34 16.66 1.40
CA LYS A 233 -8.63 17.37 2.66
C LYS A 233 -7.50 18.30 3.10
N HIS A 234 -6.25 17.86 2.97
CA HIS A 234 -5.09 18.54 3.54
C HIS A 234 -4.31 19.38 2.52
N PHE A 235 -4.43 19.08 1.23
CA PHE A 235 -3.70 19.72 0.13
C PHE A 235 -4.66 19.95 -1.07
N PRO A 236 -5.69 20.80 -0.91
CA PRO A 236 -6.78 20.94 -1.88
C PRO A 236 -6.37 21.43 -3.28
N ASP A 237 -5.22 22.10 -3.37
CA ASP A 237 -4.67 22.60 -4.64
C ASP A 237 -4.02 21.48 -5.49
N VAL A 238 -3.72 20.33 -4.88
CA VAL A 238 -3.11 19.19 -5.57
C VAL A 238 -4.19 18.44 -6.36
N LYS A 239 -3.99 18.33 -7.68
CA LYS A 239 -4.87 17.55 -8.54
C LYS A 239 -4.57 16.07 -8.45
N ILE A 240 -5.59 15.24 -8.33
CA ILE A 240 -5.43 13.80 -8.09
C ILE A 240 -5.93 13.00 -9.29
N SER A 241 -5.12 12.08 -9.80
CA SER A 241 -5.54 11.16 -10.85
C SER A 241 -5.35 9.70 -10.44
N MET A 242 -6.36 8.87 -10.71
CA MET A 242 -6.24 7.41 -10.65
C MET A 242 -5.90 6.84 -12.04
N GLY A 243 -5.11 5.77 -12.07
CA GLY A 243 -4.94 4.92 -13.26
C GLY A 243 -4.55 3.50 -12.86
N GLY A 244 -4.02 2.71 -13.79
CA GLY A 244 -3.52 1.35 -13.53
C GLY A 244 -4.50 0.24 -13.91
N GLY A 245 -4.08 -1.01 -13.63
CA GLY A 245 -4.80 -2.22 -14.05
C GLY A 245 -6.28 -2.24 -13.65
N PHE A 246 -6.60 -1.86 -12.40
CA PHE A 246 -7.97 -1.82 -11.92
C PHE A 246 -8.83 -0.81 -12.69
N ALA A 247 -8.29 0.39 -12.96
CA ALA A 247 -9.02 1.38 -13.76
C ALA A 247 -9.33 0.84 -15.16
N ASN A 248 -8.37 0.13 -15.75
CA ASN A 248 -8.48 -0.41 -17.10
C ASN A 248 -9.44 -1.59 -17.25
N THR A 249 -9.69 -2.34 -16.19
CA THR A 249 -10.59 -3.51 -16.22
C THR A 249 -11.96 -3.22 -15.62
N GLU A 250 -12.03 -2.46 -14.52
CA GLU A 250 -13.26 -2.29 -13.74
C GLU A 250 -13.95 -0.94 -13.96
N LEU A 251 -13.23 0.11 -14.38
CA LEU A 251 -13.77 1.48 -14.44
C LEU A 251 -14.13 1.97 -15.84
N ARG A 252 -14.15 1.10 -16.86
CA ARG A 252 -14.47 1.48 -18.26
C ARG A 252 -15.89 2.04 -18.47
N SER A 253 -16.82 1.67 -17.59
CA SER A 253 -18.21 2.13 -17.64
C SER A 253 -18.56 2.97 -16.40
N LEU A 254 -17.57 3.64 -15.81
CA LEU A 254 -17.77 4.47 -14.63
C LEU A 254 -18.81 5.57 -14.92
N SER A 255 -19.85 5.61 -14.08
CA SER A 255 -20.93 6.60 -14.15
C SER A 255 -21.25 7.25 -12.80
N ASP A 256 -20.71 6.71 -11.70
CA ASP A 256 -20.93 7.24 -10.36
C ASP A 256 -20.05 8.48 -10.12
N ALA A 257 -20.68 9.66 -10.05
CA ALA A 257 -20.00 10.93 -9.85
C ALA A 257 -19.31 11.04 -8.48
N ARG A 258 -19.72 10.25 -7.47
CA ARG A 258 -19.12 10.30 -6.11
C ARG A 258 -17.65 9.90 -6.12
N VAL A 259 -17.19 9.14 -7.10
CA VAL A 259 -15.76 8.83 -7.26
C VAL A 259 -14.93 10.11 -7.42
N PHE A 260 -15.51 11.15 -8.05
CA PHE A 260 -14.85 12.45 -8.27
C PHE A 260 -14.85 13.36 -7.03
N GLU A 261 -15.44 12.92 -5.90
CA GLU A 261 -15.18 13.55 -4.59
C GLU A 261 -13.74 13.28 -4.12
N PHE A 262 -13.12 12.21 -4.63
CA PHE A 262 -11.77 11.77 -4.27
C PHE A 262 -10.74 12.08 -5.35
N PHE A 263 -11.10 11.87 -6.63
CA PHE A 263 -10.21 12.03 -7.77
C PHE A 263 -10.66 13.19 -8.66
N ASP A 264 -9.73 13.98 -9.19
CA ASP A 264 -10.07 14.95 -10.24
C ASP A 264 -10.16 14.25 -11.61
N PHE A 265 -9.37 13.19 -11.82
CA PHE A 265 -9.23 12.51 -13.10
C PHE A 265 -9.08 10.99 -12.94
N ILE A 266 -9.51 10.24 -13.94
CA ILE A 266 -9.21 8.81 -14.07
C ILE A 266 -8.73 8.53 -15.48
N THR A 267 -7.48 8.09 -15.63
CA THR A 267 -6.87 7.79 -16.93
C THR A 267 -6.91 6.29 -17.21
N LEU A 268 -7.24 5.93 -18.45
CA LEU A 268 -7.32 4.55 -18.92
C LEU A 268 -6.23 4.21 -19.95
N ASP A 269 -5.98 2.90 -20.06
CA ASP A 269 -5.00 2.23 -20.92
C ASP A 269 -3.57 2.71 -20.63
N ASP A 270 -2.76 2.91 -21.68
CA ASP A 270 -1.39 3.43 -21.59
C ASP A 270 -1.40 4.86 -21.03
N GLY A 271 -0.69 5.08 -19.93
CA GLY A 271 -0.75 6.31 -19.15
C GLY A 271 0.11 7.46 -19.66
N GLU A 272 1.06 7.21 -20.56
CA GLU A 272 2.05 8.16 -21.04
C GLU A 272 1.41 9.45 -21.59
N LEU A 273 0.65 9.32 -22.68
CA LEU A 273 -0.01 10.44 -23.34
C LEU A 273 -1.12 11.08 -22.49
N PRO A 274 -2.02 10.31 -21.83
CA PRO A 274 -3.00 10.88 -20.90
C PRO A 274 -2.39 11.74 -19.80
N ILE A 275 -1.28 11.28 -19.19
CA ILE A 275 -0.62 12.01 -18.10
C ILE A 275 0.11 13.25 -18.61
N GLU A 276 0.73 13.20 -19.79
CA GLU A 276 1.32 14.38 -20.43
C GLU A 276 0.26 15.47 -20.63
N LEU A 277 -0.88 15.12 -21.23
CA LEU A 277 -1.98 16.06 -21.46
C LEU A 277 -2.60 16.57 -20.15
N LEU A 278 -2.73 15.70 -19.15
CA LEU A 278 -3.18 16.08 -17.82
C LEU A 278 -2.26 17.14 -17.20
N PHE A 279 -0.95 16.91 -17.29
CA PHE A 279 0.05 17.86 -16.81
C PHE A 279 -0.08 19.21 -17.51
N GLU A 280 -0.25 19.22 -18.83
CA GLU A 280 -0.47 20.45 -19.58
C GLU A 280 -1.76 21.17 -19.18
N ALA A 281 -2.87 20.44 -19.05
CA ALA A 281 -4.16 20.99 -18.65
C ALA A 281 -4.10 21.67 -17.28
N VAL A 282 -3.42 21.05 -16.31
CA VAL A 282 -3.30 21.58 -14.95
C VAL A 282 -2.30 22.73 -14.85
N THR A 283 -1.23 22.73 -15.64
CA THR A 283 -0.12 23.69 -15.46
C THR A 283 -0.09 24.84 -16.44
N LYS A 284 -0.63 24.69 -17.66
CA LYS A 284 -0.46 25.69 -18.73
C LYS A 284 -1.65 26.64 -18.91
N ASN A 285 -2.71 26.50 -18.11
CA ASN A 285 -3.90 27.38 -18.10
C ASN A 285 -4.39 27.76 -19.51
N HIS A 286 -4.46 26.76 -20.41
CA HIS A 286 -4.89 26.98 -21.78
C HIS A 286 -6.41 27.17 -21.85
N PRO A 287 -6.92 27.99 -22.80
CA PRO A 287 -8.36 28.16 -22.99
C PRO A 287 -9.05 26.87 -23.44
N PHE A 288 -8.28 25.91 -23.96
CA PHE A 288 -8.75 24.58 -24.31
C PHE A 288 -7.74 23.54 -23.83
N SER A 289 -8.19 22.58 -23.03
CA SER A 289 -7.40 21.43 -22.61
C SER A 289 -7.84 20.20 -23.38
N LEU A 290 -6.85 19.48 -23.91
CA LEU A 290 -7.05 18.19 -24.57
C LEU A 290 -6.90 17.08 -23.54
N TYR A 291 -7.74 16.06 -23.64
CA TYR A 291 -7.67 14.88 -22.79
C TYR A 291 -7.73 13.62 -23.65
N LYS A 292 -6.93 12.62 -23.26
CA LYS A 292 -6.91 11.31 -23.92
C LYS A 292 -7.27 10.24 -22.92
N ARG A 293 -8.28 9.42 -23.25
CA ARG A 293 -8.73 8.29 -22.43
C ARG A 293 -8.90 8.64 -20.95
N THR A 294 -9.51 9.79 -20.67
CA THR A 294 -9.61 10.35 -19.32
C THR A 294 -11.07 10.56 -18.96
N PHE A 295 -11.50 10.04 -17.81
CA PHE A 295 -12.74 10.47 -17.18
C PHE A 295 -12.49 11.69 -16.29
N LEU A 296 -13.43 12.61 -16.32
CA LEU A 296 -13.48 13.79 -15.45
C LEU A 296 -14.94 14.17 -15.19
N LEU A 297 -15.14 15.08 -14.24
CA LEU A 297 -16.44 15.66 -13.96
C LEU A 297 -16.62 16.97 -14.72
N GLU A 298 -17.62 17.05 -15.60
CA GLU A 298 -18.04 18.29 -16.27
C GLU A 298 -19.53 18.51 -15.97
N ASP A 299 -19.89 19.69 -15.48
CA ASP A 299 -21.27 20.04 -15.06
C ASP A 299 -21.95 19.01 -14.13
N GLY A 300 -21.17 18.42 -13.21
CA GLY A 300 -21.63 17.40 -12.27
C GLY A 300 -21.88 16.01 -12.88
N LYS A 301 -21.48 15.80 -14.14
CA LYS A 301 -21.63 14.53 -14.85
C LYS A 301 -20.26 13.93 -15.17
N VAL A 302 -20.18 12.61 -15.09
CA VAL A 302 -18.98 11.87 -15.50
C VAL A 302 -18.90 11.88 -17.02
N ILE A 303 -17.85 12.50 -17.55
CA ILE A 303 -17.57 12.57 -18.99
C ILE A 303 -16.28 11.83 -19.29
N TYR A 304 -16.33 11.00 -20.34
CA TYR A 304 -15.14 10.38 -20.92
C TYR A 304 -14.64 11.22 -22.09
N ARG A 305 -13.42 11.75 -21.98
CA ARG A 305 -12.77 12.50 -23.05
C ARG A 305 -11.66 11.69 -23.71
N ASN A 306 -11.72 11.63 -25.03
CA ASN A 306 -10.75 10.95 -25.87
C ASN A 306 -10.54 11.74 -27.16
N ASP A 307 -9.96 12.93 -27.01
CA ASP A 307 -9.81 13.89 -28.09
C ASP A 307 -8.88 13.35 -29.19
N ALA A 308 -9.16 13.75 -30.44
CA ALA A 308 -8.27 13.48 -31.56
C ALA A 308 -7.09 14.46 -31.49
N LEU A 309 -5.87 13.95 -31.59
CA LEU A 309 -4.62 14.70 -31.57
C LEU A 309 -3.97 14.65 -32.96
#